data_AF-L7UGS7-F1
#
_entry.id   AF-L7UGS7-F1
#
_cell.length_a   1.000
_cell.length_b   1.000
_cell.length_c   1.000
_cell.angle_alpha   90.00
_cell.angle_beta   90.00
_cell.angle_gamma   90.00
#
_symmetry.space_group_name_H-M   'P 1'
#
loop_
_entity.id
_entity.type
_entity.pdbx_description
1 polymer ?
#
loop_
_entity_poly.entity_id
_entity_poly.type
_entity_poly.pdbx_seq_one_letter_code
_entity_poly.pdbx_strand_id
1 'polypeptide(L)'
;MWQGFPGRVWMLWGLWVVAPVAGAADGYAMTWQKRGHSQGVDLIGCMDCNPYTGDMPCTAALPILCIREDGSAVPPGVSPDFYNGWAEGNVATTLPVLGVTLTSLALANKVCTSAFGDGWRMAQFHHPQGGWNWYAYGNVRTDKRFWVYIRDQPANCWNP
;
A
#
# COMPACT_ATOMS: atom_id res chain seq x y z
N MET A 1 -61.57 -42.43 7.40
CA MET A 1 -61.77 -41.29 6.48
C MET A 1 -60.56 -40.39 6.62
N TRP A 2 -59.51 -40.64 5.84
CA TRP A 2 -58.26 -39.87 5.87
C TRP A 2 -58.23 -39.03 4.60
N GLN A 3 -58.41 -37.71 4.72
CA GLN A 3 -58.21 -36.80 3.58
C GLN A 3 -56.77 -36.31 3.60
N GLY A 4 -56.05 -36.60 2.51
CA GLY A 4 -54.70 -36.12 2.26
C GLY A 4 -54.70 -34.67 1.79
N PHE A 5 -53.65 -33.94 2.18
CA PHE A 5 -53.32 -32.63 1.62
C PHE A 5 -52.23 -32.81 0.55
N PRO A 6 -52.44 -32.36 -0.70
CA PRO A 6 -51.37 -32.34 -1.68
C PRO A 6 -50.40 -31.19 -1.38
N GLY A 7 -49.13 -31.54 -1.22
CA GLY A 7 -48.03 -30.61 -1.01
C GLY A 7 -47.84 -29.67 -2.20
N ARG A 8 -47.52 -28.41 -1.90
CA ARG A 8 -46.88 -27.48 -2.82
C ARG A 8 -45.49 -27.20 -2.29
N VAL A 9 -44.52 -27.97 -2.75
CA VAL A 9 -43.10 -27.64 -2.58
C VAL A 9 -42.80 -26.53 -3.58
N TRP A 10 -42.64 -25.31 -3.08
CA TRP A 10 -42.06 -24.22 -3.86
C TRP A 10 -40.55 -24.45 -3.91
N MET A 11 -40.05 -25.05 -4.99
CA MET A 11 -38.62 -25.01 -5.31
C MET A 11 -38.27 -23.59 -5.72
N LEU A 12 -37.81 -22.79 -4.75
CA LEU A 12 -37.06 -21.57 -5.02
C LEU A 12 -35.71 -22.00 -5.60
N TRP A 13 -35.58 -21.93 -6.92
CA TRP A 13 -34.29 -21.97 -7.60
C TRP A 13 -33.54 -20.69 -7.22
N GLY A 14 -32.78 -20.75 -6.12
CA GLY A 14 -31.82 -19.72 -5.76
C GLY A 14 -30.76 -19.66 -6.83
N LEU A 15 -30.86 -18.67 -7.73
CA LEU A 15 -29.79 -18.30 -8.64
C LEU A 15 -28.67 -17.70 -7.77
N TRP A 16 -27.72 -18.54 -7.34
CA TRP A 16 -26.47 -18.05 -6.78
C TRP A 16 -25.70 -17.38 -7.92
N VAL A 17 -25.82 -16.06 -8.00
CA VAL A 17 -24.88 -15.26 -8.79
C VAL A 17 -23.55 -15.36 -8.05
N VAL A 18 -22.72 -16.31 -8.46
CA VAL A 18 -21.30 -16.30 -8.08
C VAL A 18 -20.73 -15.11 -8.84
N ALA A 19 -20.62 -13.96 -8.19
CA ALA A 19 -19.88 -12.84 -8.75
C ALA A 19 -18.47 -13.36 -9.06
N PRO A 20 -17.95 -13.16 -10.28
CA PRO A 20 -16.56 -13.48 -10.55
C PRO A 20 -15.72 -12.66 -9.57
N VAL A 21 -14.87 -13.33 -8.80
CA VAL A 21 -13.82 -12.67 -8.04
C VAL A 21 -12.99 -11.95 -9.10
N ALA A 22 -13.04 -10.62 -9.13
CA ALA A 22 -12.17 -9.84 -10.00
C ALA A 22 -10.76 -10.37 -9.81
N GLY A 23 -10.12 -10.76 -10.92
CA GLY A 23 -8.83 -11.42 -10.92
C GLY A 23 -7.79 -10.51 -10.29
N ALA A 24 -7.61 -10.74 -9.01
CA ALA A 24 -6.56 -10.24 -8.17
C ALA A 24 -5.20 -10.45 -8.83
N ALA A 25 -4.29 -9.51 -8.74
CA ALA A 25 -2.85 -9.57 -8.90
C ALA A 25 -2.26 -10.62 -7.95
N ASP A 26 -2.63 -11.89 -8.15
CA ASP A 26 -2.20 -13.12 -7.50
C ASP A 26 -1.99 -13.08 -5.97
N GLY A 27 -2.59 -12.11 -5.27
CA GLY A 27 -2.34 -11.84 -3.86
C GLY A 27 -0.99 -11.19 -3.56
N TYR A 28 -0.44 -10.42 -4.50
CA TYR A 28 0.79 -9.66 -4.39
C TYR A 28 0.51 -8.15 -4.31
N ALA A 29 1.42 -7.42 -3.68
CA ALA A 29 1.41 -5.97 -3.66
C ALA A 29 2.81 -5.43 -3.94
N MET A 30 2.84 -4.18 -4.39
CA MET A 30 4.08 -3.49 -4.67
C MET A 30 4.79 -3.12 -3.37
N THR A 31 6.12 -3.24 -3.36
CA THR A 31 6.94 -2.79 -2.23
C THR A 31 8.10 -1.92 -2.66
N TRP A 32 8.54 -1.06 -1.75
CA TRP A 32 9.67 -0.17 -1.93
C TRP A 32 10.82 -0.50 -0.98
N GLN A 33 11.98 0.08 -1.24
CA GLN A 33 13.18 -0.05 -0.41
C GLN A 33 13.90 1.29 -0.26
N LYS A 34 14.79 1.37 0.72
CA LYS A 34 15.75 2.47 0.83
C LYS A 34 16.90 2.23 -0.15
N ARG A 35 17.12 3.22 -1.02
CA ARG A 35 18.18 3.22 -2.05
C ARG A 35 19.44 3.96 -1.60
N GLY A 36 19.29 4.94 -0.71
CA GLY A 36 20.39 5.76 -0.24
C GLY A 36 20.05 6.55 1.01
N HIS A 37 21.10 7.04 1.67
CA HIS A 37 21.01 7.94 2.82
C HIS A 37 22.14 8.95 2.77
N SER A 38 21.83 10.22 2.98
CA SER A 38 22.84 11.27 3.16
C SER A 38 22.24 12.43 3.93
N GLN A 39 22.95 12.95 4.93
CA GLN A 39 22.57 14.16 5.66
C GLN A 39 21.12 14.16 6.19
N GLY A 40 20.65 13.01 6.71
CA GLY A 40 19.29 12.89 7.25
C GLY A 40 18.19 12.77 6.20
N VAL A 41 18.55 12.63 4.91
CA VAL A 41 17.64 12.40 3.80
C VAL A 41 17.77 10.96 3.33
N ASP A 42 16.63 10.29 3.17
CA ASP A 42 16.55 8.99 2.52
C ASP A 42 16.11 9.15 1.08
N LEU A 43 16.78 8.44 0.17
CA LEU A 43 16.21 8.11 -1.15
C LEU A 43 15.52 6.77 -1.01
N ILE A 44 14.21 6.74 -1.22
CA ILE A 44 13.35 5.57 -1.13
C ILE A 44 12.61 5.38 -2.45
N GLY A 45 12.37 4.14 -2.85
CA GLY A 45 11.73 3.89 -4.13
C GLY A 45 11.66 2.43 -4.51
N CYS A 46 11.22 2.23 -5.75
CA CYS A 46 11.17 0.94 -6.41
C CYS A 46 12.59 0.39 -6.65
N MET A 47 12.90 -0.75 -6.05
CA MET A 47 14.07 -1.57 -6.37
C MET A 47 13.58 -2.98 -6.64
N ASP A 48 13.62 -3.40 -7.91
CA ASP A 48 13.03 -4.66 -8.38
C ASP A 48 11.59 -4.81 -7.86
N CYS A 49 10.79 -3.76 -8.04
CA CYS A 49 9.38 -3.74 -7.69
C CYS A 49 8.52 -3.91 -8.94
N ASN A 50 7.24 -4.25 -8.75
CA ASN A 50 6.30 -4.37 -9.85
C ASN A 50 5.04 -3.54 -9.54
N PRO A 51 4.91 -2.34 -10.14
CA PRO A 51 3.75 -1.48 -9.91
C PRO A 51 2.47 -1.99 -10.57
N TYR A 52 2.55 -2.96 -11.48
CA TYR A 52 1.39 -3.43 -12.26
C TYR A 52 0.66 -4.57 -11.55
N THR A 53 1.39 -5.53 -10.98
CA THR A 53 0.81 -6.71 -10.32
C THR A 53 1.41 -7.01 -8.95
N GLY A 54 2.26 -6.13 -8.41
CA GLY A 54 2.95 -6.37 -7.15
C GLY A 54 4.15 -7.30 -7.26
N ASP A 55 5.05 -7.19 -6.27
CA ASP A 55 6.33 -7.92 -6.20
C ASP A 55 6.51 -8.70 -4.89
N MET A 56 5.59 -8.55 -3.95
CA MET A 56 5.64 -9.22 -2.65
C MET A 56 4.28 -9.86 -2.32
N PRO A 57 4.23 -11.12 -1.87
CA PRO A 57 2.97 -11.74 -1.46
C PRO A 57 2.39 -11.01 -0.24
N CYS A 58 1.09 -10.74 -0.27
CA CYS A 58 0.38 -10.07 0.81
C CYS A 58 0.38 -10.87 2.12
N THR A 59 0.72 -12.15 2.09
CA THR A 59 0.94 -12.96 3.30
C THR A 59 2.23 -12.61 4.04
N ALA A 60 3.13 -11.82 3.44
CA ALA A 60 4.33 -11.33 4.09
C ALA A 60 4.00 -10.26 5.16
N ALA A 61 4.84 -10.21 6.20
CA ALA A 61 4.84 -9.15 7.19
C ALA A 61 5.96 -8.16 6.88
N LEU A 62 5.62 -6.95 6.42
CA LEU A 62 6.56 -5.87 6.13
C LEU A 62 6.12 -4.56 6.81
N PRO A 63 7.06 -3.67 7.17
CA PRO A 63 6.71 -2.32 7.61
C PRO A 63 5.91 -1.56 6.55
N ILE A 64 5.02 -0.66 6.97
CA ILE A 64 4.43 0.34 6.07
C ILE A 64 5.38 1.53 6.01
N LEU A 65 5.66 2.02 4.81
CA LEU A 65 6.29 3.32 4.63
C LEU A 65 5.24 4.41 4.88
N CYS A 66 5.43 5.18 5.93
CA CYS A 66 4.57 6.29 6.31
C CYS A 66 5.27 7.61 6.01
N ILE A 67 4.49 8.60 5.62
CA ILE A 67 4.93 9.97 5.34
C ILE A 67 4.08 10.97 6.11
N ARG A 68 4.72 12.05 6.56
CA ARG A 68 4.07 13.29 6.98
C ARG A 68 4.75 14.45 6.26
N GLU A 69 4.00 15.06 5.35
CA GLU A 69 4.39 16.30 4.70
C GLU A 69 4.28 17.46 5.68
N ASP A 70 5.27 18.34 5.67
CA ASP A 70 5.29 19.57 6.49
C ASP A 70 5.70 20.81 5.68
N GLY A 71 5.80 20.68 4.36
CA GLY A 71 6.19 21.78 3.46
C GLY A 71 7.69 22.09 3.52
N SER A 72 8.50 21.16 4.02
CA SER A 72 9.94 21.31 4.07
C SER A 72 10.54 21.65 2.71
N ALA A 73 11.43 22.64 2.67
CA ALA A 73 12.21 22.93 1.47
C ALA A 73 13.19 21.80 1.16
N VAL A 74 13.54 21.68 -0.13
CA VAL A 74 14.58 20.74 -0.59
C VAL A 74 15.91 21.08 0.10
N PRO A 75 16.54 20.15 0.82
CA PRO A 75 17.81 20.41 1.48
C PRO A 75 18.97 20.50 0.47
N PRO A 76 20.07 21.20 0.83
CA PRO A 76 21.26 21.26 -0.01
C PRO A 76 21.79 19.86 -0.40
N GLY A 77 22.15 19.68 -1.66
CA GLY A 77 22.68 18.41 -2.18
C GLY A 77 21.62 17.40 -2.65
N VAL A 78 20.33 17.70 -2.45
CA VAL A 78 19.23 16.97 -3.08
C VAL A 78 18.84 17.70 -4.36
N SER A 79 18.80 16.98 -5.49
CA SER A 79 18.37 17.51 -6.79
C SER A 79 17.20 16.68 -7.30
N PRO A 80 15.95 17.08 -6.99
CA PRO A 80 14.78 16.34 -7.41
C PRO A 80 14.59 16.41 -8.93
N ASP A 81 14.03 15.36 -9.50
CA ASP A 81 13.66 15.29 -10.90
C ASP A 81 12.34 14.51 -11.07
N PHE A 82 11.93 14.26 -12.32
CA PHE A 82 10.70 13.56 -12.64
C PHE A 82 10.64 12.11 -12.11
N TYR A 83 11.77 11.47 -11.79
CA TYR A 83 11.84 10.09 -11.29
C TYR A 83 12.27 10.00 -9.82
N ASN A 84 12.78 11.10 -9.26
CA ASN A 84 13.33 11.21 -7.92
C ASN A 84 12.77 12.49 -7.25
N GLY A 85 11.49 12.50 -6.91
CA GLY A 85 10.83 13.67 -6.33
C GLY A 85 11.34 14.05 -4.93
N TRP A 86 11.01 15.24 -4.44
CA TRP A 86 11.21 15.61 -3.03
C TRP A 86 9.87 15.61 -2.31
N ALA A 87 9.74 14.81 -1.26
CA ALA A 87 8.46 14.54 -0.61
C ALA A 87 7.97 15.64 0.34
N GLU A 88 8.70 16.75 0.47
CA GLU A 88 8.29 17.92 1.27
C GLU A 88 7.96 17.58 2.74
N GLY A 89 8.68 16.60 3.31
CA GLY A 89 8.49 16.22 4.71
C GLY A 89 9.30 15.02 5.17
N ASN A 90 8.73 14.30 6.14
CA ASN A 90 9.40 13.24 6.89
C ASN A 90 8.80 11.87 6.59
N VAL A 91 9.65 10.85 6.56
CA VAL A 91 9.26 9.44 6.42
C VAL A 91 9.69 8.61 7.63
N ALA A 92 8.88 7.59 7.92
CA ALA A 92 9.15 6.60 8.95
C ALA A 92 8.54 5.27 8.53
N THR A 93 8.93 4.20 9.20
CA THR A 93 8.41 2.84 8.93
C THR A 93 7.82 2.25 10.20
N THR A 94 6.64 1.66 10.09
CA THR A 94 5.95 1.03 11.23
C THR A 94 6.68 -0.25 11.69
N LEU A 95 6.15 -0.90 12.73
CA LEU A 95 6.41 -2.34 12.91
C LEU A 95 5.86 -3.13 11.70
N PRO A 96 6.38 -4.34 11.42
CA PRO A 96 5.86 -5.17 10.33
C PRO A 96 4.37 -5.47 10.46
N VAL A 97 3.65 -5.33 9.34
CA VAL A 97 2.22 -5.59 9.21
C VAL A 97 2.01 -6.63 8.11
N LEU A 98 1.14 -7.62 8.39
CA LEU A 98 0.72 -8.59 7.38
C LEU A 98 -0.05 -7.86 6.27
N GLY A 99 0.40 -7.98 5.02
CA GLY A 99 -0.23 -7.31 3.87
C GLY A 99 -1.73 -7.62 3.75
N VAL A 100 -2.14 -8.87 4.00
CA VAL A 100 -3.56 -9.32 3.99
C VAL A 100 -4.44 -8.61 5.01
N THR A 101 -3.86 -7.97 6.03
CA THR A 101 -4.63 -7.18 7.00
C THR A 101 -4.88 -5.75 6.52
N LEU A 102 -4.16 -5.29 5.49
CA LEU A 102 -4.38 -4.01 4.84
C LEU A 102 -5.52 -4.17 3.83
N THR A 103 -6.74 -3.83 4.24
CA THR A 103 -7.96 -3.99 3.43
C THR A 103 -8.44 -2.70 2.76
N SER A 104 -7.75 -1.59 3.00
CA SER A 104 -8.00 -0.30 2.33
C SER A 104 -6.87 0.70 2.61
N LEU A 105 -6.77 1.73 1.78
CA LEU A 105 -5.90 2.88 2.05
C LEU A 105 -6.27 3.56 3.39
N ALA A 106 -7.56 3.64 3.72
CA ALA A 106 -8.02 4.23 4.98
C ALA A 106 -7.48 3.46 6.20
N LEU A 107 -7.47 2.13 6.13
CA LEU A 107 -6.88 1.29 7.19
C LEU A 107 -5.36 1.44 7.24
N ALA A 108 -4.67 1.45 6.10
CA ALA A 108 -3.22 1.64 6.08
C ALA A 108 -2.81 3.03 6.63
N ASN A 109 -3.55 4.08 6.29
CA ASN A 109 -3.37 5.41 6.87
C ASN A 109 -3.58 5.38 8.39
N LYS A 110 -4.61 4.69 8.88
CA LYS A 110 -4.87 4.54 10.32
C LYS A 110 -3.70 3.87 11.04
N VAL A 111 -3.02 2.90 10.42
CA VAL A 111 -1.80 2.30 11.00
C VAL A 111 -0.70 3.36 11.13
N CYS A 112 -0.45 4.15 10.09
CA CYS A 112 0.54 5.23 10.14
C CYS A 112 0.20 6.28 11.20
N THR A 113 -1.05 6.74 11.26
CA THR A 113 -1.52 7.70 12.27
C THR A 113 -1.40 7.12 13.68
N SER A 114 -1.71 5.84 13.88
CA SER A 114 -1.58 5.18 15.19
C SER A 114 -0.13 5.04 15.64
N ALA A 115 0.80 4.88 14.70
CA ALA A 115 2.22 4.73 15.00
C ALA A 115 2.93 6.07 15.29
N PHE A 116 2.53 7.14 14.59
CA PHE A 116 3.31 8.39 14.56
C PHE A 116 2.51 9.67 14.85
N GLY A 117 1.20 9.56 15.04
CA GLY A 117 0.29 10.67 15.32
C GLY A 117 -0.36 11.29 14.08
N ASP A 118 -1.11 12.36 14.30
CA ASP A 118 -1.87 13.05 13.26
C ASP A 118 -0.97 13.55 12.10
N GLY A 119 -1.53 13.53 10.89
CA GLY A 119 -0.84 13.94 9.66
C GLY A 119 0.00 12.84 9.01
N TRP A 120 0.27 11.72 9.69
CA TRP A 120 0.97 10.58 9.09
C TRP A 120 0.01 9.68 8.30
N ARG A 121 0.41 9.35 7.07
CA ARG A 121 -0.34 8.49 6.14
C ARG A 121 0.58 7.53 5.41
N MET A 122 0.02 6.50 4.78
CA MET A 122 0.78 5.59 3.92
C MET A 122 1.34 6.37 2.71
N ALA A 123 2.58 6.08 2.35
CA ALA A 123 3.24 6.66 1.19
C ALA A 123 2.63 6.15 -0.13
N GLN A 124 2.59 7.01 -1.15
CA GLN A 124 1.88 6.77 -2.41
C GLN A 124 2.80 6.88 -3.63
N PHE A 125 2.90 5.86 -4.47
CA PHE A 125 3.88 5.67 -5.56
C PHE A 125 4.13 6.82 -6.55
N HIS A 126 3.22 7.78 -6.71
CA HIS A 126 3.37 8.93 -7.60
C HIS A 126 3.58 10.28 -6.88
N HIS A 127 3.74 10.28 -5.56
CA HIS A 127 3.69 11.49 -4.74
C HIS A 127 5.10 12.01 -4.34
N PRO A 128 5.45 13.30 -4.47
CA PRO A 128 4.59 14.42 -4.89
C PRO A 128 4.69 14.76 -6.37
N GLN A 129 5.79 14.39 -7.02
CA GLN A 129 6.03 14.55 -8.45
C GLN A 129 6.85 13.35 -8.90
N GLY A 130 6.37 12.60 -9.89
CA GLY A 130 7.11 11.47 -10.43
C GLY A 130 6.89 10.15 -9.71
N GLY A 131 6.63 9.11 -10.50
CA GLY A 131 6.62 7.72 -10.05
C GLY A 131 8.05 7.20 -9.92
N TRP A 132 8.22 6.11 -9.16
CA TRP A 132 9.46 5.34 -8.97
C TRP A 132 10.26 5.64 -7.70
N ASN A 133 10.63 6.88 -7.37
CA ASN A 133 11.44 7.18 -6.16
C ASN A 133 11.22 8.60 -5.64
N TRP A 134 11.44 8.81 -4.34
CA TRP A 134 11.56 10.15 -3.75
C TRP A 134 12.62 10.25 -2.67
N TYR A 135 13.06 11.48 -2.46
CA TYR A 135 13.79 11.94 -1.31
C TYR A 135 12.82 12.41 -0.22
N ALA A 136 13.13 12.12 1.03
CA ALA A 136 12.42 12.67 2.19
C ALA A 136 13.35 12.72 3.40
N TYR A 137 13.08 13.58 4.39
CA TYR A 137 13.78 13.49 5.67
C TYR A 137 13.45 12.16 6.34
N GLY A 138 14.46 11.44 6.82
CA GLY A 138 14.25 10.13 7.39
C GLY A 138 15.52 9.39 7.76
N ASN A 139 15.32 8.26 8.43
CA ASN A 139 16.34 7.24 8.61
C ASN A 139 15.68 5.85 8.68
N VAL A 140 14.94 5.50 7.62
CA VAL A 140 14.28 4.21 7.51
C VAL A 140 15.31 3.10 7.35
N ARG A 141 14.92 1.88 7.73
CA ARG A 141 15.80 0.70 7.73
C ARG A 141 16.21 0.32 6.31
N THR A 142 17.45 -0.13 6.11
CA THR A 142 17.94 -0.60 4.79
C THR A 142 17.75 -2.10 4.58
N ASP A 143 17.45 -2.88 5.63
CA ASP A 143 17.34 -4.35 5.59
C ASP A 143 15.92 -4.87 5.30
N LYS A 144 14.99 -3.98 4.94
CA LYS A 144 13.58 -4.30 4.74
C LYS A 144 13.02 -3.64 3.49
N ARG A 145 12.07 -4.35 2.87
CA ARG A 145 11.10 -3.77 1.93
C ARG A 145 9.93 -3.20 2.72
N PHE A 146 9.22 -2.23 2.14
CA PHE A 146 8.09 -1.55 2.77
C PHE A 146 6.84 -1.65 1.90
N TRP A 147 5.69 -1.79 2.54
CA TRP A 147 4.42 -1.56 1.88
C TRP A 147 4.29 -0.09 1.48
N VAL A 148 3.97 0.14 0.21
CA VAL A 148 3.59 1.42 -0.37
C VAL A 148 2.27 1.25 -1.12
N TYR A 149 1.55 2.34 -1.33
CA TYR A 149 0.27 2.29 -2.05
C TYR A 149 0.42 2.88 -3.46
N ILE A 150 -0.29 2.30 -4.44
CA ILE A 150 -0.45 2.84 -5.79
C ILE A 150 -1.92 3.02 -6.14
N ARG A 151 -2.27 4.14 -6.75
CA ARG A 151 -3.67 4.58 -6.89
C ARG A 151 -4.35 4.17 -8.19
N ASP A 152 -3.53 3.90 -9.20
CA ASP A 152 -3.92 3.74 -10.59
C ASP A 152 -3.49 2.38 -11.15
N GLN A 153 -3.03 1.48 -10.28
CA GLN A 153 -2.70 0.10 -10.60
C GLN A 153 -3.22 -0.84 -9.51
N PRO A 154 -3.52 -2.10 -9.85
CA PRO A 154 -4.03 -3.08 -8.90
C PRO A 154 -2.88 -3.81 -8.17
N ALA A 155 -1.95 -3.04 -7.58
CA ALA A 155 -0.78 -3.58 -6.88
C ALA A 155 -0.78 -3.24 -5.38
N ASN A 156 -1.97 -3.22 -4.76
CA ASN A 156 -2.13 -3.18 -3.30
C ASN A 156 -2.86 -4.43 -2.81
N CYS A 157 -2.64 -4.82 -1.56
CA CYS A 157 -3.23 -6.06 -1.01
C CYS A 157 -4.76 -6.08 -0.92
N TRP A 158 -5.42 -4.93 -1.06
CA TRP A 158 -6.88 -4.79 -0.98
C TRP A 158 -7.59 -4.56 -2.31
N ASN A 159 -6.83 -4.35 -3.38
CA ASN A 159 -7.30 -4.32 -4.74
C ASN A 159 -6.25 -4.97 -5.63
N PRO A 160 -5.89 -6.23 -5.31
CA PRO A 160 -5.09 -6.98 -6.25
C PRO A 160 -5.86 -7.00 -7.58
#